data_AF-A0A9E2LTZ3-F1
#
_entry.id   AF-A0A9E2LTZ3-F1
#
_cell.length_a   1.000
_cell.length_b   1.000
_cell.length_c   1.000
_cell.angle_alpha   90.00
_cell.angle_beta   90.00
_cell.angle_gamma   90.00
#
_symmetry.space_group_name_H-M   'P 1'
#
loop_
_entity.id
_entity.type
_entity.pdbx_description
1 polymer ?
#
loop_
_entity_poly.entity_id
_entity_poly.type
_entity_poly.pdbx_seq_one_letter_code
_entity_poly.pdbx_strand_id
1 'polypeptide(L)'
;MMFLRRTVMPLLSLIILVCACDTPVEVKQSCGDGFIDPGEECDGDNLATRNCEQLGYYSGTGPIVCNGECMMDLSPCGGRCGDGQIQTQYGEECDGAELGEGTCVDQGMGSGVLACSTQCRFDLSGCAAAAVCGDGLVATPAEECEPGDLQDQTCFTLGYYGGNLACGGDCRFDLASCQAAGRCGDGTLHADFGEICDGYSLGGVTCEELNYHGGTLACATDCTFDLASCVAAGRCGDGVLQDDAGEQCDLDDLGPQTCEDLYPGYGGGALACADDCTLDPAGCARCGDGLLQTSQGELCDGDALDGATCETQGQYPGTLACAADCAELVLDGCGGSCGDGVVQEAFLEDCETGLPVNTSCALQGLGLGA
;
A
#
# COMPACT_ATOMS: atom_id res chain seq x y z
N MET A 1 45.49 8.30 108.13
CA MET A 1 44.72 8.81 109.28
C MET A 1 43.50 7.92 109.44
N MET A 2 43.28 7.42 110.67
CA MET A 2 41.97 7.18 111.34
C MET A 2 40.87 6.39 110.59
N PHE A 3 40.17 5.40 111.12
CA PHE A 3 40.11 4.84 112.47
C PHE A 3 39.50 3.43 112.36
N LEU A 4 40.08 2.54 113.15
CA LEU A 4 39.55 1.31 113.71
C LEU A 4 38.08 1.43 114.17
N ARG A 5 37.23 0.42 113.90
CA ARG A 5 36.41 -0.18 114.98
C ARG A 5 35.90 -1.59 114.68
N ARG A 6 36.48 -2.52 115.44
CA ARG A 6 35.98 -3.85 115.77
C ARG A 6 34.59 -3.76 116.41
N THR A 7 33.73 -4.73 116.10
CA THR A 7 33.01 -5.51 117.13
C THR A 7 32.84 -6.95 116.65
N VAL A 8 33.01 -7.85 117.60
CA VAL A 8 33.29 -9.28 117.46
C VAL A 8 32.14 -10.05 118.11
N MET A 9 31.87 -11.25 117.59
CA MET A 9 31.28 -12.44 118.26
C MET A 9 29.74 -12.53 118.36
N PRO A 10 29.16 -13.76 118.54
CA PRO A 10 29.37 -15.00 117.76
C PRO A 10 28.11 -15.91 117.63
N LEU A 11 28.30 -17.08 117.01
CA LEU A 11 27.69 -18.38 117.36
C LEU A 11 26.22 -18.62 116.96
N LEU A 12 25.98 -19.43 115.92
CA LEU A 12 25.50 -20.81 116.10
C LEU A 12 25.49 -21.59 114.77
N SER A 13 25.91 -22.85 114.89
CA SER A 13 26.02 -23.92 113.90
C SER A 13 24.82 -24.11 112.97
N LEU A 14 25.07 -24.42 111.69
CA LEU A 14 24.48 -25.62 111.05
C LEU A 14 25.24 -26.00 109.77
N ILE A 15 25.87 -27.16 109.81
CA ILE A 15 26.36 -27.88 108.64
C ILE A 15 25.13 -28.41 107.89
N ILE A 16 24.91 -27.96 106.65
CA ILE A 16 24.06 -28.67 105.68
C ILE A 16 24.89 -28.85 104.41
N LEU A 17 25.31 -30.10 104.23
CA LEU A 17 25.79 -30.67 102.99
C LEU A 17 24.57 -30.94 102.09
N VAL A 18 24.79 -30.93 100.76
CA VAL A 18 23.91 -31.38 99.66
C VAL A 18 22.69 -30.46 99.41
N CYS A 19 22.36 -30.00 98.20
CA CYS A 19 22.69 -30.44 96.86
C CYS A 19 22.88 -29.20 95.96
N ALA A 20 23.92 -29.18 95.14
CA ALA A 20 23.75 -28.56 93.83
C ALA A 20 22.64 -29.35 93.14
N CYS A 21 21.60 -28.68 92.66
CA CYS A 21 20.64 -29.30 91.77
C CYS A 21 21.38 -29.66 90.48
N ASP A 22 21.98 -30.85 90.45
CA ASP A 22 22.12 -31.61 89.20
C ASP A 22 20.75 -32.25 88.98
N THR A 23 19.77 -31.40 88.68
CA THR A 23 18.57 -31.90 88.02
C THR A 23 19.05 -32.25 86.63
N PRO A 24 19.07 -33.54 86.22
CA PRO A 24 18.80 -33.79 84.83
C PRO A 24 17.45 -33.09 84.62
N VAL A 25 17.45 -31.96 83.91
CA VAL A 25 16.23 -31.60 83.21
C VAL A 25 15.92 -32.87 82.44
N GLU A 26 14.85 -33.56 82.82
CA GLU A 26 14.15 -34.37 81.84
C GLU A 26 13.74 -33.36 80.79
N VAL A 27 14.66 -33.05 79.87
CA VAL A 27 14.29 -32.74 78.49
C VAL A 27 13.81 -34.09 78.00
N LYS A 28 12.63 -34.49 78.48
CA LYS A 28 11.86 -35.50 77.81
C LYS A 28 11.47 -34.78 76.54
N GLN A 29 12.36 -34.82 75.55
CA GLN A 29 12.19 -34.30 74.20
C GLN A 29 10.89 -34.88 73.69
N SER A 30 9.80 -34.19 73.98
CA SER A 30 8.46 -34.75 73.91
C SER A 30 7.61 -33.64 73.42
N CYS A 31 7.56 -33.57 72.11
CA CYS A 31 6.61 -32.74 71.43
C CYS A 31 5.21 -32.89 72.03
N GLY A 32 4.61 -31.76 72.40
CA GLY A 32 3.31 -31.66 73.06
C GLY A 32 3.39 -31.53 74.58
N ASP A 33 4.47 -31.02 75.17
CA ASP A 33 4.59 -30.76 76.60
C ASP A 33 4.18 -29.33 77.03
N GLY A 34 3.88 -28.47 76.06
CA GLY A 34 3.43 -27.10 76.19
C GLY A 34 4.54 -26.04 76.10
N PHE A 35 5.81 -26.44 75.97
CA PHE A 35 6.96 -25.53 75.88
C PHE A 35 7.73 -25.78 74.57
N ILE A 36 8.14 -24.70 73.89
CA ILE A 36 9.01 -24.83 72.71
C ILE A 36 10.44 -25.02 73.20
N ASP A 37 10.98 -26.22 73.05
CA ASP A 37 12.35 -26.56 73.44
C ASP A 37 13.38 -26.17 72.35
N PRO A 38 14.69 -26.07 72.69
CA PRO A 38 15.74 -25.83 71.70
C PRO A 38 15.77 -26.92 70.62
N GLY A 39 15.46 -26.54 69.38
CA GLY A 39 15.38 -27.44 68.23
C GLY A 39 13.97 -27.70 67.72
N GLU A 40 12.94 -27.25 68.43
CA GLU A 40 11.54 -27.31 68.02
C GLU A 40 11.09 -26.00 67.37
N GLU A 41 10.22 -26.08 66.37
CA GLU A 41 9.60 -24.90 65.74
C GLU A 41 8.27 -24.51 66.42
N CYS A 42 7.63 -25.48 67.09
CA CYS A 42 6.35 -25.36 67.78
C CYS A 42 6.20 -26.50 68.81
N ASP A 43 5.27 -26.37 69.76
CA ASP A 43 4.87 -27.48 70.66
C ASP A 43 3.34 -27.50 70.84
N GLY A 44 2.66 -28.50 70.27
CA GLY A 44 1.19 -28.60 70.32
C GLY A 44 0.50 -27.35 69.74
N ASP A 45 -0.26 -26.63 70.57
CA ASP A 45 -0.90 -25.35 70.19
C ASP A 45 0.03 -24.12 70.37
N ASN A 46 1.21 -24.32 70.96
CA ASN A 46 2.20 -23.29 71.21
C ASN A 46 3.07 -23.05 69.96
N LEU A 47 2.57 -22.19 69.06
CA LEU A 47 3.26 -21.75 67.85
C LEU A 47 3.81 -20.33 68.03
N ALA A 48 5.08 -20.10 67.67
CA ALA A 48 5.69 -18.76 67.67
C ALA A 48 5.05 -17.80 66.66
N THR A 49 4.55 -18.34 65.54
CA THR A 49 3.86 -17.63 64.45
C THR A 49 2.56 -18.35 64.13
N ARG A 50 1.45 -17.61 63.95
CA ARG A 50 0.10 -18.21 63.92
C ARG A 50 -0.57 -18.20 62.55
N ASN A 51 0.06 -17.65 61.52
CA ASN A 51 -0.48 -17.67 60.16
C ASN A 51 0.64 -17.64 59.12
N CYS A 52 0.28 -18.04 57.89
CA CYS A 52 1.18 -18.14 56.75
C CYS A 52 1.77 -16.77 56.34
N GLU A 53 1.00 -15.69 56.48
CA GLU A 53 1.43 -14.32 56.15
C GLU A 53 2.62 -13.86 57.02
N GLN A 54 2.63 -14.21 58.31
CA GLN A 54 3.74 -13.92 59.22
C GLN A 54 5.04 -14.66 58.85
N LEU A 55 4.91 -15.76 58.10
CA LEU A 55 6.03 -16.55 57.58
C LEU A 55 6.43 -16.15 56.15
N GLY A 56 5.81 -15.11 55.59
CA GLY A 56 6.13 -14.61 54.25
C GLY A 56 5.42 -15.33 53.10
N TYR A 57 4.41 -16.17 53.39
CA TYR A 57 3.54 -16.76 52.37
C TYR A 57 2.37 -15.84 52.04
N TYR A 58 1.91 -15.88 50.79
CA TYR A 58 0.84 -15.01 50.30
C TYR A 58 -0.55 -15.45 50.72
N SER A 59 -0.73 -16.75 50.96
CA SER A 59 -2.04 -17.32 51.26
C SER A 59 -1.96 -18.51 52.21
N GLY A 60 -3.09 -18.82 52.84
CA GLY A 60 -3.25 -20.01 53.67
C GLY A 60 -4.67 -20.57 53.55
N THR A 61 -4.79 -21.89 53.43
CA THR A 61 -6.09 -22.59 53.34
C THR A 61 -6.61 -23.06 54.71
N GLY A 62 -5.81 -22.89 55.76
CA GLY A 62 -6.12 -23.31 57.13
C GLY A 62 -5.05 -22.86 58.13
N PRO A 63 -5.24 -23.16 59.43
CA PRO A 63 -4.25 -22.85 60.46
C PRO A 63 -3.00 -23.72 60.27
N ILE A 64 -1.83 -23.17 60.61
CA ILE A 64 -0.59 -23.92 60.74
C ILE A 64 -0.73 -24.82 61.98
N VAL A 65 -0.47 -26.11 61.81
CA VAL A 65 -0.52 -27.09 62.90
C VAL A 65 0.87 -27.59 63.24
N CYS A 66 1.11 -27.86 64.51
CA CYS A 66 2.34 -28.50 64.94
C CYS A 66 2.22 -30.01 64.76
N ASN A 67 3.14 -30.64 64.04
CA ASN A 67 3.13 -32.08 63.85
C ASN A 67 3.73 -32.82 65.07
N GLY A 68 3.64 -34.15 65.09
CA GLY A 68 4.17 -34.97 66.20
C GLY A 68 5.70 -34.99 66.33
N GLU A 69 6.40 -34.30 65.42
CA GLU A 69 7.86 -34.12 65.42
C GLU A 69 8.24 -32.66 65.76
N CYS A 70 7.28 -31.85 66.23
CA CYS A 70 7.48 -30.46 66.61
C CYS A 70 8.01 -29.54 65.50
N MET A 71 7.63 -29.88 64.27
CA MET A 71 7.81 -29.07 63.08
C MET A 71 6.47 -28.46 62.66
N MET A 72 6.51 -27.21 62.17
CA MET A 72 5.31 -26.58 61.63
C MET A 72 4.90 -27.25 60.31
N ASP A 73 3.64 -27.67 60.21
CA ASP A 73 3.07 -28.10 58.93
C ASP A 73 2.66 -26.88 58.11
N LEU A 74 3.48 -26.56 57.10
CA LEU A 74 3.27 -25.46 56.18
C LEU A 74 2.49 -25.87 54.92
N SER A 75 2.01 -27.12 54.82
CA SER A 75 1.16 -27.57 53.71
C SER A 75 -0.08 -26.69 53.48
N PRO A 76 -0.68 -26.04 54.51
CA PRO A 76 -1.77 -25.09 54.30
C PRO A 76 -1.34 -23.77 53.66
N CYS A 77 -0.04 -23.42 53.70
CA CYS A 77 0.50 -22.16 53.21
C CYS A 77 0.84 -22.24 51.72
N GLY A 78 0.43 -21.24 50.95
CA GLY A 78 0.53 -21.23 49.49
C GLY A 78 1.20 -19.97 48.96
N GLY A 79 2.21 -20.18 48.11
CA GLY A 79 2.96 -19.15 47.38
C GLY A 79 3.84 -18.29 48.30
N ARG A 80 5.08 -18.03 47.89
CA ARG A 80 5.95 -17.03 48.50
C ARG A 80 7.04 -16.62 47.53
N CYS A 81 7.58 -15.42 47.73
CA CYS A 81 8.77 -15.01 47.02
C CYS A 81 9.95 -15.95 47.25
N GLY A 82 10.58 -16.39 46.17
CA GLY A 82 11.71 -17.31 46.18
C GLY A 82 11.29 -18.77 46.27
N ASP A 83 10.11 -19.14 45.79
CA ASP A 83 9.65 -20.53 45.69
C ASP A 83 9.78 -21.14 44.28
N GLY A 84 10.33 -20.37 43.34
CA GLY A 84 10.58 -20.77 41.96
C GLY A 84 9.38 -20.65 41.04
N GLN A 85 8.30 -19.94 41.43
CA GLN A 85 7.16 -19.68 40.56
C GLN A 85 6.70 -18.23 40.66
N ILE A 86 6.63 -17.52 39.53
CA ILE A 86 6.11 -16.14 39.49
C ILE A 86 4.59 -16.13 39.70
N GLN A 87 4.15 -15.60 40.84
CA GLN A 87 2.76 -15.54 41.26
C GLN A 87 2.21 -14.12 41.13
N THR A 88 1.98 -13.72 39.88
CA THR A 88 1.53 -12.36 39.51
C THR A 88 0.25 -11.89 40.23
N GLN A 89 -0.64 -12.81 40.61
CA GLN A 89 -1.84 -12.50 41.41
C GLN A 89 -1.53 -11.91 42.79
N TYR A 90 -0.33 -12.14 43.31
CA TYR A 90 0.18 -11.62 44.58
C TYR A 90 1.21 -10.48 44.39
N GLY A 91 1.39 -10.00 43.15
CA GLY A 91 2.22 -8.84 42.85
C GLY A 91 3.71 -9.15 42.64
N GLU A 92 4.08 -10.42 42.44
CA GLU A 92 5.43 -10.77 42.00
C GLU A 92 5.66 -10.38 40.54
N GLU A 93 6.81 -9.77 40.27
CA GLU A 93 7.31 -9.49 38.92
C GLU A 93 8.30 -10.57 38.45
N CYS A 94 8.97 -11.25 39.38
CA CYS A 94 9.97 -12.29 39.17
C CYS A 94 10.09 -13.17 40.44
N ASP A 95 10.75 -14.32 40.36
CA ASP A 95 11.06 -15.18 41.52
C ASP A 95 12.50 -15.73 41.44
N GLY A 96 13.42 -15.13 42.22
CA GLY A 96 14.80 -15.57 42.28
C GLY A 96 15.52 -15.49 40.93
N ALA A 97 15.77 -16.62 40.28
CA ALA A 97 16.36 -16.67 38.93
C ALA A 97 15.30 -16.69 37.81
N GLU A 98 14.03 -16.90 38.16
CA GLU A 98 12.91 -16.90 37.22
C GLU A 98 12.47 -15.45 36.98
N LEU A 99 12.96 -14.85 35.90
CA LEU A 99 12.66 -13.46 35.51
C LEU A 99 11.47 -13.36 34.56
N GLY A 100 10.90 -14.49 34.14
CA GLY A 100 9.91 -14.55 33.07
C GLY A 100 10.49 -14.04 31.76
N GLU A 101 9.77 -13.14 31.09
CA GLU A 101 10.24 -12.46 29.88
C GLU A 101 10.99 -11.14 30.18
N GLY A 102 11.24 -10.81 31.45
CA GLY A 102 11.84 -9.54 31.82
C GLY A 102 13.31 -9.41 31.41
N THR A 103 13.63 -8.36 30.65
CA THR A 103 15.00 -7.91 30.39
C THR A 103 15.23 -6.46 30.81
N CYS A 104 16.49 -6.01 30.89
CA CYS A 104 16.79 -4.59 31.09
C CYS A 104 16.22 -3.70 29.96
N VAL A 105 16.07 -4.25 28.75
CA VAL A 105 15.48 -3.56 27.60
C VAL A 105 13.98 -3.34 27.83
N ASP A 106 13.25 -4.36 28.31
CA ASP A 106 11.81 -4.26 28.59
C ASP A 106 11.50 -3.28 29.73
N GLN A 107 12.44 -3.12 30.66
CA GLN A 107 12.36 -2.15 31.76
C GLN A 107 12.79 -0.73 31.35
N GLY A 108 13.14 -0.50 30.07
CA GLY A 108 13.56 0.80 29.55
C GLY A 108 14.94 1.25 30.04
N MET A 109 15.73 0.32 30.57
CA MET A 109 17.06 0.58 31.14
C MET A 109 18.20 0.21 30.18
N GLY A 110 17.89 -0.27 28.97
CA GLY A 110 18.90 -0.61 27.96
C GLY A 110 19.54 -1.98 28.22
N SER A 111 20.87 -2.05 28.19
CA SER A 111 21.63 -3.30 28.33
C SER A 111 21.84 -3.70 29.79
N GLY A 112 22.49 -4.85 30.03
CA GLY A 112 22.88 -5.33 31.36
C GLY A 112 22.17 -6.63 31.78
N VAL A 113 22.31 -6.99 33.07
CA VAL A 113 21.74 -8.21 33.64
C VAL A 113 20.64 -7.82 34.63
N LEU A 114 19.39 -8.17 34.28
CA LEU A 114 18.26 -8.01 35.17
C LEU A 114 18.34 -9.06 36.29
N ALA A 115 18.04 -8.67 37.52
CA ALA A 115 17.99 -9.58 38.66
C ALA A 115 16.63 -9.48 39.37
N CYS A 116 16.31 -10.49 40.18
CA CYS A 116 15.15 -10.45 41.05
C CYS A 116 15.56 -10.13 42.49
N SER A 117 14.90 -9.14 43.10
CA SER A 117 15.11 -8.82 44.51
C SER A 117 14.47 -9.86 45.43
N THR A 118 14.84 -9.84 46.71
CA THR A 118 14.23 -10.70 47.75
C THR A 118 12.77 -10.36 48.08
N GLN A 119 12.22 -9.33 47.43
CA GLN A 119 10.80 -8.95 47.51
C GLN A 119 10.05 -9.24 46.20
N CYS A 120 10.66 -10.02 45.29
CA CYS A 120 10.08 -10.42 44.01
C CYS A 120 9.69 -9.22 43.12
N ARG A 121 10.52 -8.18 43.19
CA ARG A 121 10.52 -7.01 42.31
C ARG A 121 11.79 -7.03 41.46
N PHE A 122 11.72 -6.52 40.23
CA PHE A 122 12.90 -6.38 39.40
C PHE A 122 13.95 -5.48 40.06
N ASP A 123 15.18 -5.97 40.13
CA ASP A 123 16.36 -5.23 40.54
C ASP A 123 17.09 -4.73 39.29
N LEU A 124 17.00 -3.42 39.07
CA LEU A 124 17.57 -2.73 37.92
C LEU A 124 19.02 -2.28 38.13
N SER A 125 19.62 -2.56 39.29
CA SER A 125 20.99 -2.13 39.59
C SER A 125 22.07 -2.78 38.72
N GLY A 126 21.76 -3.96 38.15
CA GLY A 126 22.59 -4.64 37.15
C GLY A 126 22.33 -4.22 35.71
N CYS A 127 21.33 -3.35 35.47
CA CYS A 127 21.09 -2.74 34.17
C CYS A 127 22.02 -1.54 33.96
N ALA A 128 22.59 -1.41 32.76
CA ALA A 128 23.49 -0.32 32.43
C ALA A 128 22.69 0.95 32.10
N ALA A 129 22.73 1.95 32.98
CA ALA A 129 21.96 3.19 32.86
C ALA A 129 22.42 4.18 31.73
N ALA A 130 23.18 3.73 30.74
CA ALA A 130 23.52 4.55 29.59
C ALA A 130 23.82 3.65 28.39
N ALA A 131 23.15 3.90 27.27
CA ALA A 131 23.64 3.47 25.98
C ALA A 131 25.06 4.06 25.80
N VAL A 132 26.06 3.19 25.68
CA VAL A 132 27.47 3.60 25.55
C VAL A 132 27.91 3.27 24.15
N CYS A 133 27.95 4.29 23.31
CA CYS A 133 28.38 4.13 21.94
C CYS A 133 29.79 3.52 21.85
N GLY A 134 29.92 2.42 21.11
CA GLY A 134 31.17 1.70 20.91
C GLY A 134 31.41 0.54 21.88
N ASP A 135 30.39 0.11 22.63
CA ASP A 135 30.47 -1.07 23.50
C ASP A 135 30.19 -2.41 22.78
N GLY A 136 29.82 -2.34 21.51
CA GLY A 136 29.53 -3.49 20.66
C GLY A 136 28.13 -4.08 20.82
N LEU A 137 27.23 -3.41 21.55
CA LEU A 137 25.83 -3.79 21.71
C LEU A 137 24.91 -2.64 21.34
N VAL A 138 24.07 -2.81 20.31
CA VAL A 138 23.14 -1.74 19.92
C VAL A 138 21.99 -1.61 20.93
N ALA A 139 22.03 -0.57 21.76
CA ALA A 139 21.03 -0.29 22.78
C ALA A 139 19.85 0.54 22.22
N THR A 140 18.92 -0.13 21.54
CA THR A 140 17.71 0.52 21.02
C THR A 140 16.78 1.02 22.15
N PRO A 141 16.11 2.18 21.99
CA PRO A 141 16.11 3.09 20.84
C PRO A 141 17.19 4.20 20.92
N ALA A 142 18.08 4.16 21.90
CA ALA A 142 19.07 5.21 22.12
C ALA A 142 20.18 5.21 21.05
N GLU A 143 20.55 4.02 20.57
CA GLU A 143 21.53 3.81 19.50
C GLU A 143 20.84 3.23 18.26
N GLU A 144 21.25 3.69 17.08
CA GLU A 144 20.82 3.12 15.79
C GLU A 144 21.80 2.07 15.27
N CYS A 145 23.05 2.14 15.70
CA CYS A 145 24.13 1.29 15.24
C CYS A 145 25.25 1.25 16.27
N GLU A 146 26.19 0.35 16.05
CA GLU A 146 27.48 0.27 16.72
C GLU A 146 28.62 0.23 15.67
N PRO A 147 29.86 0.61 16.01
CA PRO A 147 31.00 0.43 15.13
C PRO A 147 31.20 -1.06 14.74
N GLY A 148 30.76 -1.43 13.54
CA GLY A 148 30.81 -2.79 13.02
C GLY A 148 29.47 -3.53 13.03
N ASP A 149 28.43 -2.96 13.63
CA ASP A 149 27.05 -3.45 13.58
C ASP A 149 26.10 -2.33 13.15
N LEU A 150 25.69 -2.35 11.88
CA LEU A 150 24.75 -1.38 11.31
C LEU A 150 23.31 -1.89 11.28
N GLN A 151 23.00 -2.99 12.00
CA GLN A 151 21.68 -3.63 11.99
C GLN A 151 21.17 -3.93 10.57
N ASP A 152 22.04 -4.48 9.72
CA ASP A 152 21.80 -4.77 8.31
C ASP A 152 21.36 -3.55 7.46
N GLN A 153 21.45 -2.33 7.99
CA GLN A 153 21.17 -1.13 7.22
C GLN A 153 22.33 -0.80 6.27
N THR A 154 21.95 -0.25 5.13
CA THR A 154 22.85 0.29 4.11
C THR A 154 22.27 1.61 3.60
N CYS A 155 23.06 2.40 2.86
CA CYS A 155 22.50 3.58 2.21
C CYS A 155 21.30 3.22 1.31
N PHE A 156 21.32 2.06 0.65
CA PHE A 156 20.21 1.57 -0.19
C PHE A 156 18.94 1.27 0.61
N THR A 157 19.04 0.58 1.75
CA THR A 157 17.87 0.28 2.58
C THR A 157 17.26 1.54 3.19
N LEU A 158 18.05 2.60 3.33
CA LEU A 158 17.62 3.92 3.79
C LEU A 158 17.13 4.85 2.66
N GLY A 159 17.03 4.34 1.43
CA GLY A 159 16.47 5.05 0.28
C GLY A 159 17.45 5.93 -0.51
N TYR A 160 18.76 5.79 -0.30
CA TYR A 160 19.79 6.47 -1.09
C TYR A 160 20.29 5.57 -2.22
N TYR A 161 20.84 6.19 -3.26
CA TYR A 161 21.32 5.45 -4.45
C TYR A 161 22.69 4.79 -4.29
N GLY A 162 23.37 5.02 -3.17
CA GLY A 162 24.67 4.40 -2.92
C GLY A 162 25.41 5.02 -1.74
N GLY A 163 26.71 4.75 -1.67
CA GLY A 163 27.57 5.15 -0.58
C GLY A 163 27.81 4.07 0.46
N ASN A 164 28.71 4.35 1.39
CA ASN A 164 29.06 3.47 2.49
C ASN A 164 28.42 4.01 3.77
N LEU A 165 27.40 3.33 4.29
CA LEU A 165 26.82 3.66 5.58
C LEU A 165 27.85 3.41 6.69
N ALA A 166 27.97 4.34 7.62
CA ALA A 166 28.84 4.20 8.78
C ALA A 166 28.07 4.50 10.07
N CYS A 167 28.62 4.09 11.19
CA CYS A 167 28.13 4.46 12.51
C CYS A 167 28.93 5.64 13.05
N GLY A 168 28.24 6.73 13.40
CA GLY A 168 28.83 7.93 13.97
C GLY A 168 29.34 7.71 15.39
N GLY A 169 30.14 8.66 15.91
CA GLY A 169 30.65 8.61 17.29
C GLY A 169 29.59 8.83 18.37
N ASP A 170 28.36 9.15 17.97
CA ASP A 170 27.15 9.25 18.79
C ASP A 170 26.19 8.07 18.56
N CYS A 171 26.63 7.04 17.84
CA CYS A 171 25.87 5.83 17.51
C CYS A 171 24.55 6.10 16.78
N ARG A 172 24.57 7.17 15.98
CA ARG A 172 23.60 7.48 14.94
C ARG A 172 24.20 7.10 13.59
N PHE A 173 23.36 6.80 12.61
CA PHE A 173 23.85 6.58 11.26
C PHE A 173 24.55 7.83 10.71
N ASP A 174 25.80 7.68 10.28
CA ASP A 174 26.49 8.71 9.50
C ASP A 174 26.08 8.58 8.03
N LEU A 175 25.23 9.51 7.60
CA LEU A 175 24.65 9.54 6.27
C LEU A 175 25.47 10.38 5.28
N ALA A 176 26.64 10.92 5.65
CA ALA A 176 27.39 11.82 4.78
C ALA A 176 27.76 11.16 3.43
N SER A 177 28.19 9.89 3.45
CA SER A 177 28.46 9.16 2.21
C SER A 177 27.19 8.79 1.44
N CYS A 178 26.06 8.59 2.11
CA CYS A 178 24.79 8.27 1.47
C CYS A 178 24.21 9.50 0.75
N GLN A 179 24.22 10.65 1.44
CA GLN A 179 23.75 11.93 0.89
C GLN A 179 24.56 12.37 -0.33
N ALA A 180 25.86 12.05 -0.37
CA ALA A 180 26.68 12.33 -1.55
C ALA A 180 26.30 11.51 -2.78
N ALA A 181 25.64 10.35 -2.60
CA ALA A 181 25.12 9.55 -3.71
C ALA A 181 23.73 10.01 -4.18
N GLY A 182 23.05 10.84 -3.40
CA GLY A 182 21.70 11.33 -3.68
C GLY A 182 20.59 10.35 -3.33
N ARG A 183 19.36 10.85 -3.38
CA ARG A 183 18.11 10.10 -3.21
C ARG A 183 16.96 10.86 -3.85
N CYS A 184 15.89 10.12 -4.14
CA CYS A 184 14.65 10.75 -4.54
C CYS A 184 14.15 11.77 -3.51
N GLY A 185 13.79 12.95 -3.99
CA GLY A 185 13.29 14.08 -3.22
C GLY A 185 14.38 14.91 -2.55
N ASP A 186 15.63 14.86 -3.04
CA ASP A 186 16.72 15.69 -2.54
C ASP A 186 16.87 17.03 -3.29
N GLY A 187 16.01 17.26 -4.28
CA GLY A 187 15.97 18.48 -5.09
C GLY A 187 16.89 18.45 -6.31
N THR A 188 17.62 17.35 -6.55
CA THR A 188 18.51 17.19 -7.70
C THR A 188 18.05 16.02 -8.55
N LEU A 189 17.91 16.22 -9.86
CA LEU A 189 17.55 15.15 -10.78
C LEU A 189 18.77 14.25 -11.09
N HIS A 190 18.77 13.04 -10.54
CA HIS A 190 19.78 12.00 -10.68
C HIS A 190 19.44 11.00 -11.80
N ALA A 191 19.49 11.46 -13.06
CA ALA A 191 19.14 10.63 -14.23
C ALA A 191 19.98 9.34 -14.35
N ASP A 192 21.25 9.34 -13.90
CA ASP A 192 22.12 8.17 -13.90
C ASP A 192 21.61 7.03 -12.98
N PHE A 193 20.74 7.38 -12.02
CA PHE A 193 20.08 6.44 -11.10
C PHE A 193 18.62 6.19 -11.46
N GLY A 194 18.17 6.65 -12.64
CA GLY A 194 16.84 6.36 -13.18
C GLY A 194 15.74 7.28 -12.69
N GLU A 195 16.06 8.38 -12.00
CA GLU A 195 15.07 9.42 -11.73
C GLU A 195 14.61 10.09 -13.02
N ILE A 196 13.30 10.22 -13.19
CA ILE A 196 12.70 11.02 -14.28
C ILE A 196 12.22 12.40 -13.80
N CYS A 197 12.10 12.56 -12.49
CA CYS A 197 11.82 13.82 -11.82
C CYS A 197 12.40 13.81 -10.40
N ASP A 198 12.56 14.98 -9.77
CA ASP A 198 12.79 15.12 -8.32
C ASP A 198 12.10 16.39 -7.81
N GLY A 199 11.06 16.24 -7.00
CA GLY A 199 10.29 17.38 -6.47
C GLY A 199 9.73 18.26 -7.60
N TYR A 200 10.28 19.47 -7.76
CA TYR A 200 9.91 20.40 -8.84
C TYR A 200 10.80 20.27 -10.09
N SER A 201 11.87 19.48 -10.02
CA SER A 201 12.78 19.21 -11.13
C SER A 201 12.16 18.12 -12.02
N LEU A 202 11.23 18.50 -12.90
CA LEU A 202 10.47 17.57 -13.76
C LEU A 202 11.17 17.21 -15.07
N GLY A 203 12.47 17.49 -15.21
CA GLY A 203 13.21 17.25 -16.46
C GLY A 203 12.74 18.11 -17.64
N GLY A 204 11.95 19.16 -17.38
CA GLY A 204 11.31 19.99 -18.40
C GLY A 204 10.02 19.41 -18.98
N VAL A 205 9.59 18.23 -18.50
CA VAL A 205 8.36 17.57 -18.93
C VAL A 205 7.13 18.28 -18.36
N THR A 206 6.09 18.38 -19.18
CA THR A 206 4.77 18.93 -18.85
C THR A 206 3.67 17.90 -19.09
N CYS A 207 2.45 18.16 -18.60
CA CYS A 207 1.32 17.28 -18.90
C CYS A 207 1.02 17.25 -20.42
N GLU A 208 1.19 18.40 -21.09
CA GLU A 208 1.00 18.58 -22.52
C GLU A 208 1.97 17.75 -23.36
N GLU A 209 3.24 17.66 -22.95
CA GLU A 209 4.22 16.77 -23.62
C GLU A 209 3.93 15.28 -23.41
N LEU A 210 3.09 14.94 -22.43
CA LEU A 210 2.58 13.58 -22.18
C LEU A 210 1.21 13.35 -22.84
N ASN A 211 0.80 14.22 -23.77
CA ASN A 211 -0.48 14.20 -24.50
C ASN A 211 -1.72 14.39 -23.60
N TYR A 212 -1.61 15.11 -22.50
CA TYR A 212 -2.77 15.61 -21.76
C TYR A 212 -3.08 17.05 -22.15
N HIS A 213 -4.31 17.49 -21.94
CA HIS A 213 -4.72 18.87 -22.29
C HIS A 213 -4.16 19.94 -21.36
N GLY A 214 -3.65 19.55 -20.20
CA GLY A 214 -3.03 20.46 -19.24
C GLY A 214 -2.87 19.85 -17.86
N GLY A 215 -2.85 20.70 -16.84
CA GLY A 215 -2.66 20.31 -15.44
C GLY A 215 -1.26 20.67 -14.93
N THR A 216 -1.03 20.46 -13.62
CA THR A 216 0.29 20.64 -13.03
C THR A 216 0.93 19.28 -12.83
N LEU A 217 1.95 18.97 -13.63
CA LEU A 217 2.76 17.77 -13.45
C LEU A 217 3.52 17.84 -12.12
N ALA A 218 3.54 16.74 -11.37
CA ALA A 218 4.25 16.65 -10.10
C ALA A 218 5.15 15.41 -10.07
N CYS A 219 6.07 15.38 -9.12
CA CYS A 219 6.94 14.24 -8.87
C CYS A 219 6.50 13.51 -7.60
N ALA A 220 6.27 12.21 -7.70
CA ALA A 220 5.96 11.35 -6.57
C ALA A 220 7.22 11.06 -5.73
N THR A 221 7.02 10.47 -4.54
CA THR A 221 8.11 10.16 -3.59
C THR A 221 9.07 9.06 -4.07
N ASP A 222 8.70 8.34 -5.12
CA ASP A 222 9.52 7.31 -5.78
C ASP A 222 10.14 7.82 -7.09
N CYS A 223 10.08 9.12 -7.34
CA CYS A 223 10.64 9.81 -8.51
C CYS A 223 10.01 9.36 -9.84
N THR A 224 8.75 8.89 -9.76
CA THR A 224 7.87 8.77 -10.91
C THR A 224 7.01 10.02 -11.07
N PHE A 225 6.49 10.26 -12.27
CA PHE A 225 5.54 11.35 -12.48
C PHE A 225 4.20 11.04 -11.81
N ASP A 226 3.73 11.98 -10.97
CA ASP A 226 2.36 11.99 -10.51
C ASP A 226 1.50 12.69 -11.57
N LEU A 227 0.70 11.88 -12.27
CA LEU A 227 -0.17 12.31 -13.36
C LEU A 227 -1.58 12.68 -12.90
N ALA A 228 -1.89 12.69 -11.59
CA ALA A 228 -3.25 12.91 -11.11
C ALA A 228 -3.85 14.22 -11.64
N SER A 229 -3.07 15.31 -11.65
CA SER A 229 -3.55 16.59 -12.18
C SER A 229 -3.61 16.63 -13.70
N CYS A 230 -2.79 15.84 -14.41
CA CYS A 230 -2.85 15.71 -15.86
C CYS A 230 -4.09 14.93 -16.30
N VAL A 231 -4.34 13.79 -15.65
CA VAL A 231 -5.54 12.96 -15.88
C VAL A 231 -6.81 13.75 -15.60
N ALA A 232 -6.82 14.62 -14.59
CA ALA A 232 -7.97 15.48 -14.31
C ALA A 232 -8.23 16.55 -15.40
N ALA A 233 -7.20 16.94 -16.16
CA ALA A 233 -7.36 17.84 -17.30
C ALA A 233 -7.87 17.12 -18.56
N GLY A 234 -7.85 15.79 -18.56
CA GLY A 234 -8.27 14.96 -19.68
C GLY A 234 -7.21 14.85 -20.78
N ARG A 235 -7.48 13.96 -21.72
CA ARG A 235 -6.73 13.81 -22.98
C ARG A 235 -7.63 13.24 -24.06
N CYS A 236 -7.19 13.38 -25.29
CA CYS A 236 -7.84 12.71 -26.40
C CYS A 236 -7.86 11.18 -26.22
N GLY A 237 -9.04 10.60 -26.38
CA GLY A 237 -9.30 9.17 -26.31
C GLY A 237 -9.47 8.65 -24.89
N ASP A 238 -9.85 9.48 -23.93
CA ASP A 238 -10.12 9.07 -22.54
C ASP A 238 -11.60 8.75 -22.27
N GLY A 239 -12.45 8.89 -23.28
CA GLY A 239 -13.88 8.63 -23.23
C GLY A 239 -14.71 9.82 -22.74
N VAL A 240 -14.12 11.02 -22.65
CA VAL A 240 -14.80 12.25 -22.25
C VAL A 240 -14.48 13.35 -23.27
N LEU A 241 -15.52 13.95 -23.86
CA LEU A 241 -15.35 15.10 -24.75
C LEU A 241 -14.98 16.37 -23.95
N GLN A 242 -13.73 16.82 -24.07
CA GLN A 242 -13.18 18.05 -23.51
C GLN A 242 -13.33 19.25 -24.48
N ASP A 243 -14.55 19.80 -24.63
CA ASP A 243 -14.81 20.96 -25.49
C ASP A 243 -13.88 22.17 -25.21
N ASP A 244 -13.65 22.48 -23.93
CA ASP A 244 -12.81 23.61 -23.49
C ASP A 244 -11.32 23.43 -23.85
N ALA A 245 -10.90 22.18 -24.10
CA ALA A 245 -9.54 21.84 -24.56
C ALA A 245 -9.43 21.77 -26.09
N GLY A 246 -10.54 21.92 -26.82
CA GLY A 246 -10.56 21.94 -28.28
C GLY A 246 -10.71 20.58 -28.95
N GLU A 247 -11.12 19.53 -28.21
CA GLU A 247 -11.57 18.28 -28.82
C GLU A 247 -12.86 18.51 -29.61
N GLN A 248 -12.98 17.88 -30.78
CA GLN A 248 -14.22 17.87 -31.55
C GLN A 248 -15.06 16.61 -31.30
N CYS A 249 -14.41 15.56 -30.81
CA CYS A 249 -14.95 14.26 -30.48
C CYS A 249 -13.98 13.53 -29.53
N ASP A 250 -14.43 12.46 -28.88
CA ASP A 250 -13.58 11.51 -28.15
C ASP A 250 -14.10 10.08 -28.37
N LEU A 251 -13.31 9.25 -29.07
CA LEU A 251 -13.68 7.88 -29.44
C LEU A 251 -15.05 7.82 -30.15
N ASP A 252 -16.07 7.25 -29.52
CA ASP A 252 -17.44 7.16 -30.04
C ASP A 252 -18.31 8.37 -29.65
N ASP A 253 -17.83 9.25 -28.76
CA ASP A 253 -18.50 10.50 -28.41
C ASP A 253 -18.17 11.58 -29.44
N LEU A 254 -19.00 11.66 -30.48
CA LEU A 254 -18.87 12.65 -31.56
C LEU A 254 -19.50 14.02 -31.20
N GLY A 255 -19.92 14.20 -29.94
CA GLY A 255 -20.68 15.35 -29.51
C GLY A 255 -22.01 15.47 -30.28
N PRO A 256 -22.46 16.70 -30.61
CA PRO A 256 -23.71 16.90 -31.35
C PRO A 256 -23.55 16.77 -32.87
N GLN A 257 -22.36 16.45 -33.37
CA GLN A 257 -22.05 16.53 -34.80
C GLN A 257 -22.50 15.28 -35.55
N THR A 258 -23.11 15.48 -36.71
CA THR A 258 -23.40 14.44 -37.69
C THR A 258 -22.69 14.76 -39.01
N CYS A 259 -22.65 13.79 -39.93
CA CYS A 259 -22.13 14.02 -41.27
C CYS A 259 -22.84 15.21 -41.95
N GLU A 260 -24.15 15.33 -41.72
CA GLU A 260 -25.03 16.37 -42.24
C GLU A 260 -24.73 17.76 -41.66
N ASP A 261 -24.16 17.85 -40.46
CA ASP A 261 -23.82 19.11 -39.80
C ASP A 261 -22.47 19.68 -40.25
N LEU A 262 -21.53 18.82 -40.66
CA LEU A 262 -20.17 19.23 -41.00
C LEU A 262 -20.07 20.00 -42.31
N TYR A 263 -20.85 19.62 -43.33
CA TYR A 263 -20.80 20.26 -44.65
C TYR A 263 -22.15 20.18 -45.40
N PRO A 264 -22.57 21.27 -46.07
CA PRO A 264 -23.72 21.22 -46.97
C PRO A 264 -23.47 20.22 -48.11
N GLY A 265 -24.30 19.17 -48.20
CA GLY A 265 -24.23 18.14 -49.25
C GLY A 265 -23.87 16.73 -48.78
N TYR A 266 -23.53 16.56 -47.50
CA TYR A 266 -23.38 15.23 -46.91
C TYR A 266 -24.75 14.70 -46.53
N GLY A 267 -25.10 13.51 -47.04
CA GLY A 267 -26.45 12.96 -46.93
C GLY A 267 -26.65 12.03 -45.74
N GLY A 268 -25.59 11.70 -45.00
CA GLY A 268 -25.55 10.73 -43.89
C GLY A 268 -24.21 9.99 -43.83
N GLY A 269 -24.19 8.77 -43.29
CA GLY A 269 -23.00 7.92 -43.19
C GLY A 269 -22.48 7.77 -41.76
N ALA A 270 -21.29 7.20 -41.62
CA ALA A 270 -20.65 6.95 -40.33
C ALA A 270 -19.52 7.97 -40.09
N LEU A 271 -19.84 9.03 -39.34
CA LEU A 271 -18.83 9.95 -38.83
C LEU A 271 -17.98 9.22 -37.78
N ALA A 272 -16.68 9.46 -37.78
CA ALA A 272 -15.75 8.86 -36.82
C ALA A 272 -14.93 9.93 -36.11
N CYS A 273 -14.29 9.55 -35.01
CA CYS A 273 -13.29 10.36 -34.34
C CYS A 273 -11.89 9.85 -34.68
N ALA A 274 -10.99 10.73 -35.11
CA ALA A 274 -9.60 10.40 -35.34
C ALA A 274 -8.80 10.35 -34.03
N ASP A 275 -7.59 9.76 -34.08
CA ASP A 275 -6.68 9.64 -32.93
C ASP A 275 -6.22 10.99 -32.34
N ASP A 276 -6.41 12.09 -33.07
CA ASP A 276 -6.12 13.47 -32.64
C ASP A 276 -7.38 14.24 -32.19
N CYS A 277 -8.50 13.53 -31.99
CA CYS A 277 -9.79 14.08 -31.57
C CYS A 277 -10.36 15.14 -32.52
N THR A 278 -9.99 15.03 -33.80
CA THR A 278 -10.68 15.69 -34.89
C THR A 278 -11.74 14.77 -35.48
N LEU A 279 -12.83 15.36 -35.97
CA LEU A 279 -13.87 14.60 -36.66
C LEU A 279 -13.36 14.12 -38.02
N ASP A 280 -13.49 12.82 -38.27
CA ASP A 280 -13.10 12.17 -39.52
C ASP A 280 -14.34 11.93 -40.40
N PRO A 281 -14.55 12.73 -41.47
CA PRO A 281 -15.69 12.58 -42.36
C PRO A 281 -15.48 11.51 -43.44
N ALA A 282 -14.42 10.68 -43.37
CA ALA A 282 -14.14 9.68 -44.40
C ALA A 282 -15.27 8.66 -44.60
N GLY A 283 -16.01 8.32 -43.53
CA GLY A 283 -17.17 7.42 -43.59
C GLY A 283 -18.50 8.12 -43.89
N CYS A 284 -18.49 9.43 -44.11
CA CYS A 284 -19.69 10.19 -44.43
C CYS A 284 -20.01 10.12 -45.93
N ALA A 285 -21.27 9.79 -46.24
CA ALA A 285 -21.82 9.66 -47.58
C ALA A 285 -21.90 11.02 -48.28
N ARG A 286 -21.33 11.11 -49.48
CA ARG A 286 -21.33 12.32 -50.30
C ARG A 286 -21.20 11.98 -51.79
N CYS A 287 -21.84 12.82 -52.60
CA CYS A 287 -21.66 12.77 -54.04
C CYS A 287 -20.21 13.07 -54.43
N GLY A 288 -19.65 12.21 -55.29
CA GLY A 288 -18.31 12.32 -55.83
C GLY A 288 -17.23 11.63 -54.99
N ASP A 289 -17.60 10.73 -54.07
CA ASP A 289 -16.64 9.91 -53.31
C ASP A 289 -16.31 8.56 -53.97
N GLY A 290 -16.94 8.26 -55.11
CA GLY A 290 -16.76 7.06 -55.90
C GLY A 290 -17.52 5.84 -55.38
N LEU A 291 -18.37 5.98 -54.37
CA LEU A 291 -19.22 4.91 -53.85
C LEU A 291 -20.69 5.27 -54.10
N LEU A 292 -21.41 4.45 -54.84
CA LEU A 292 -22.84 4.65 -55.05
C LEU A 292 -23.65 4.42 -53.77
N GLN A 293 -24.28 5.47 -53.25
CA GLN A 293 -25.06 5.45 -51.99
C GLN A 293 -26.56 5.62 -52.24
N THR A 294 -27.19 4.62 -52.86
CA THR A 294 -28.62 4.66 -53.22
C THR A 294 -29.56 4.92 -52.04
N SER A 295 -29.20 4.51 -50.82
CA SER A 295 -29.99 4.79 -49.61
C SER A 295 -30.05 6.28 -49.25
N GLN A 296 -29.07 7.06 -49.70
CA GLN A 296 -28.98 8.50 -49.49
C GLN A 296 -29.45 9.31 -50.72
N GLY A 297 -30.01 8.64 -51.73
CA GLY A 297 -30.62 9.28 -52.89
C GLY A 297 -29.70 9.48 -54.10
N GLU A 298 -28.48 8.94 -54.06
CA GLU A 298 -27.60 8.96 -55.23
C GLU A 298 -28.09 8.00 -56.31
N LEU A 299 -28.20 8.50 -57.53
CA LEU A 299 -28.46 7.69 -58.73
C LEU A 299 -27.18 7.18 -59.38
N CYS A 300 -26.06 7.86 -59.14
CA CYS A 300 -24.72 7.55 -59.62
C CYS A 300 -23.69 8.24 -58.71
N ASP A 301 -22.42 7.81 -58.74
CA ASP A 301 -21.31 8.58 -58.17
C ASP A 301 -20.06 8.45 -59.05
N GLY A 302 -19.68 9.54 -59.73
CA GLY A 302 -18.55 9.51 -60.66
C GLY A 302 -18.76 8.45 -61.75
N ASP A 303 -17.93 7.41 -61.76
CA ASP A 303 -18.02 6.26 -62.67
C ASP A 303 -18.90 5.11 -62.12
N ALA A 304 -19.36 5.19 -60.87
CA ALA A 304 -20.26 4.23 -60.24
C ALA A 304 -21.71 4.51 -60.68
N LEU A 305 -22.08 4.04 -61.87
CA LEU A 305 -23.37 4.34 -62.51
C LEU A 305 -24.47 3.28 -62.27
N ASP A 306 -24.31 2.39 -61.29
CA ASP A 306 -25.21 1.24 -61.03
C ASP A 306 -25.49 0.32 -62.25
N GLY A 307 -24.52 0.21 -63.15
CA GLY A 307 -24.70 -0.53 -64.42
C GLY A 307 -25.55 0.19 -65.46
N ALA A 308 -25.92 1.45 -65.23
CA ALA A 308 -26.50 2.30 -66.26
C ALA A 308 -25.49 2.53 -67.39
N THR A 309 -25.99 2.45 -68.61
CA THR A 309 -25.29 2.82 -69.84
C THR A 309 -26.18 3.73 -70.68
N CYS A 310 -25.61 4.42 -71.68
CA CYS A 310 -26.39 5.22 -72.62
C CYS A 310 -27.56 4.43 -73.21
N GLU A 311 -27.32 3.17 -73.56
CA GLU A 311 -28.31 2.24 -74.12
C GLU A 311 -29.45 1.92 -73.14
N THR A 312 -29.14 1.75 -71.84
CA THR A 312 -30.19 1.56 -70.82
C THR A 312 -31.08 2.78 -70.64
N GLN A 313 -30.57 3.97 -70.99
CA GLN A 313 -31.31 5.24 -70.97
C GLN A 313 -31.97 5.56 -72.33
N GLY A 314 -31.94 4.62 -73.29
CA GLY A 314 -32.55 4.80 -74.62
C GLY A 314 -31.71 5.61 -75.61
N GLN A 315 -30.44 5.85 -75.30
CA GLN A 315 -29.49 6.58 -76.16
C GLN A 315 -28.59 5.60 -76.94
N TYR A 316 -28.01 6.05 -78.05
CA TYR A 316 -26.94 5.32 -78.73
C TYR A 316 -25.65 5.26 -77.89
N PRO A 317 -24.78 4.24 -78.09
CA PRO A 317 -23.56 4.05 -77.31
C PRO A 317 -22.69 5.31 -77.24
N GLY A 318 -22.10 5.57 -76.07
CA GLY A 318 -21.27 6.74 -75.82
C GLY A 318 -20.73 6.74 -74.39
N THR A 319 -20.37 7.92 -73.88
CA THR A 319 -19.90 8.09 -72.50
C THR A 319 -21.02 8.67 -71.64
N LEU A 320 -21.61 7.81 -70.80
CA LEU A 320 -22.55 8.22 -69.76
C LEU A 320 -21.77 8.83 -68.59
N ALA A 321 -22.24 9.95 -68.05
CA ALA A 321 -21.62 10.60 -66.91
C ALA A 321 -22.62 10.78 -65.76
N CYS A 322 -22.11 10.95 -64.55
CA CYS A 322 -22.90 11.34 -63.39
C CYS A 322 -22.93 12.86 -63.22
N ALA A 323 -24.09 13.43 -62.87
CA ALA A 323 -24.16 14.85 -62.53
C ALA A 323 -23.37 15.15 -61.25
N ALA A 324 -22.94 16.40 -61.10
CA ALA A 324 -22.13 16.84 -59.96
C ALA A 324 -22.88 16.81 -58.62
N ASP A 325 -24.20 16.68 -58.64
CA ASP A 325 -25.05 16.49 -57.47
C ASP A 325 -25.56 15.04 -57.31
N CYS A 326 -25.12 14.13 -58.19
CA CYS A 326 -25.47 12.71 -58.18
C CYS A 326 -26.98 12.42 -58.29
N ALA A 327 -27.79 13.43 -58.61
CA ALA A 327 -29.24 13.35 -58.68
C ALA A 327 -29.74 12.96 -60.08
N GLU A 328 -28.86 12.93 -61.08
CA GLU A 328 -29.20 12.56 -62.44
C GLU A 328 -28.01 12.00 -63.23
N LEU A 329 -28.32 11.22 -64.25
CA LEU A 329 -27.37 10.76 -65.26
C LEU A 329 -27.30 11.80 -66.37
N VAL A 330 -26.09 12.24 -66.72
CA VAL A 330 -25.82 13.22 -67.77
C VAL A 330 -25.64 12.49 -69.10
N LEU A 331 -26.55 12.73 -70.03
CA LEU A 331 -26.62 12.07 -71.34
C LEU A 331 -25.86 12.79 -72.46
N ASP A 332 -25.25 13.95 -72.18
CA ASP A 332 -24.58 14.79 -73.19
C ASP A 332 -23.40 14.10 -73.88
N GLY A 333 -22.78 13.12 -73.22
CA GLY A 333 -21.70 12.30 -73.79
C GLY A 333 -22.19 11.05 -74.55
N CYS A 334 -23.50 10.78 -74.57
CA CYS A 334 -24.10 9.69 -75.33
C CYS A 334 -24.26 10.06 -76.82
N GLY A 335 -24.41 9.05 -77.67
CA GLY A 335 -24.47 9.20 -79.12
C GLY A 335 -25.75 9.82 -79.70
N GLY A 336 -26.60 10.44 -78.89
CA GLY A 336 -27.96 10.88 -79.28
C GLY A 336 -29.03 9.80 -79.12
N SER A 337 -30.25 10.06 -79.58
CA SER A 337 -31.31 9.05 -79.71
C SER A 337 -32.16 9.23 -80.96
N CYS A 338 -32.72 8.12 -81.43
CA CYS A 338 -33.70 8.09 -82.51
C CYS A 338 -34.94 8.96 -82.16
N GLY A 339 -35.16 10.03 -82.92
CA GLY A 339 -36.27 10.97 -82.76
C GLY A 339 -35.91 12.27 -82.02
N ASP A 340 -34.63 12.56 -81.80
CA ASP A 340 -34.14 13.80 -81.18
C ASP A 340 -33.99 14.97 -82.18
N GLY A 341 -34.17 14.70 -83.47
CA GLY A 341 -34.11 15.67 -84.55
C GLY A 341 -32.71 15.91 -85.12
N VAL A 342 -31.72 15.09 -84.77
CA VAL A 342 -30.36 15.09 -85.32
C VAL A 342 -30.07 13.73 -85.94
N VAL A 343 -29.64 13.65 -87.20
CA VAL A 343 -29.30 12.35 -87.82
C VAL A 343 -27.93 11.86 -87.34
N GLN A 344 -27.89 10.67 -86.75
CA GLN A 344 -26.68 10.06 -86.19
C GLN A 344 -26.08 9.01 -87.14
N GLU A 345 -25.43 9.49 -88.20
CA GLU A 345 -24.83 8.66 -89.28
C GLU A 345 -23.86 7.57 -88.76
N ALA A 346 -23.15 7.84 -87.66
CA ALA A 346 -22.21 6.91 -87.04
C ALA A 346 -22.90 5.63 -86.50
N PHE A 347 -24.20 5.69 -86.25
CA PHE A 347 -25.02 4.59 -85.75
C PHE A 347 -26.03 4.09 -86.79
N LEU A 348 -25.81 4.43 -88.07
CA LEU A 348 -26.66 4.03 -89.20
C LEU A 348 -28.12 4.52 -89.06
N GLU A 349 -28.31 5.67 -88.41
CA GLU A 349 -29.58 6.37 -88.44
C GLU A 349 -29.70 7.10 -89.80
N ASP A 350 -30.64 6.64 -90.64
CA ASP A 350 -30.78 7.14 -92.02
C ASP A 350 -31.86 8.23 -92.19
N CYS A 351 -32.66 8.55 -91.15
CA CYS A 351 -33.68 9.60 -91.24
C CYS A 351 -34.18 10.15 -89.88
N GLU A 352 -34.45 11.46 -89.84
CA GLU A 352 -35.14 12.16 -88.73
C GLU A 352 -36.35 12.95 -89.29
N THR A 353 -37.45 12.25 -89.59
CA THR A 353 -38.70 12.93 -89.99
C THR A 353 -39.96 12.24 -89.44
N GLY A 354 -40.52 12.81 -88.36
CA GLY A 354 -41.97 12.83 -88.10
C GLY A 354 -42.68 11.51 -87.78
N LEU A 355 -42.00 10.50 -87.23
CA LEU A 355 -42.65 9.26 -86.79
C LEU A 355 -42.99 9.33 -85.29
N PRO A 356 -44.23 8.99 -84.88
CA PRO A 356 -44.58 8.91 -83.47
C PRO A 356 -43.79 7.77 -82.80
N VAL A 357 -43.23 8.08 -81.63
CA VAL A 357 -42.61 7.15 -80.68
C VAL A 357 -43.49 5.93 -80.45
N ASN A 358 -43.13 4.78 -81.05
CA ASN A 358 -43.17 3.44 -80.44
C ASN A 358 -42.84 2.27 -81.38
N THR A 359 -42.34 2.42 -82.61
CA THR A 359 -42.15 1.20 -83.45
C THR A 359 -41.10 1.22 -84.58
N SER A 360 -40.52 2.34 -85.02
CA SER A 360 -39.75 2.36 -86.28
C SER A 360 -38.32 1.85 -86.20
N CYS A 361 -37.54 2.25 -85.19
CA CYS A 361 -36.13 1.84 -85.07
C CYS A 361 -35.98 0.33 -84.72
N ALA A 362 -36.88 -0.22 -83.90
CA ALA A 362 -36.93 -1.66 -83.58
C ALA A 362 -37.42 -2.56 -84.75
N LEU A 363 -38.36 -2.08 -85.58
CA LEU A 363 -38.86 -2.83 -86.75
C LEU A 363 -37.89 -2.85 -87.94
N GLN A 364 -36.93 -1.92 -88.00
CA GLN A 364 -35.86 -1.92 -89.02
C GLN A 364 -34.55 -2.56 -88.55
N GLY A 365 -34.49 -3.04 -87.30
CA GLY A 365 -33.30 -3.68 -86.73
C GLY A 365 -32.18 -2.69 -86.35
N LEU A 366 -32.52 -1.42 -86.13
CA LEU A 366 -31.57 -0.32 -85.90
C LEU A 366 -31.68 0.30 -84.49
N GLY A 367 -32.53 -0.26 -83.61
CA GLY A 367 -32.56 0.05 -82.17
C GLY A 367 -31.94 -1.06 -81.35
N LEU A 368 -31.03 -0.72 -80.41
CA LEU A 368 -30.47 -1.67 -79.46
C LEU A 368 -31.49 -1.94 -78.35
N GLY A 369 -32.14 -3.11 -78.39
CA GLY A 369 -33.12 -3.53 -77.39
C GLY A 369 -34.15 -4.54 -77.90
N ALA A 370 -33.70 -5.77 -78.13
CA ALA A 370 -34.51 -6.98 -77.94
C ALA A 370 -33.76 -7.88 -76.96
#